data_AF-A0A0M2DLS4-F1
#
_entry.id   AF-A0A0M2DLS4-F1
#
_cell.length_a   1.000
_cell.length_b   1.000
_cell.length_c   1.000
_cell.angle_alpha   90.00
_cell.angle_beta   90.00
_cell.angle_gamma   90.00
#
_symmetry.space_group_name_H-M   'P 1'
#
loop_
_entity.id
_entity.type
_entity.pdbx_description
1 polymer ?
#
loop_
_entity_poly.entity_id
_entity_poly.type
_entity_poly.pdbx_seq_one_letter_code
_entity_poly.pdbx_strand_id
1 'polypeptide(L)' 'MAAIPQLALPECNPKVCGVPLIEPQLWRTLGLIQKRERVLSPVAEYLKNRLLNLHVNH' A
#
# COMPACT_ATOMS: atom_id res chain seq x y z
N MET A 1 22.80 4.95 0.78
CA MET A 1 21.87 3.87 0.40
C MET A 1 20.60 4.03 1.22
N ALA A 2 19.44 3.73 0.65
CA ALA A 2 18.15 3.82 1.34
C ALA A 2 17.32 2.56 1.05
N ALA A 3 16.57 2.09 2.05
CA ALA A 3 15.60 1.02 1.88
C ALA A 3 14.20 1.65 1.74
N ILE A 4 13.47 1.25 0.70
CA ILE A 4 12.11 1.75 0.44
C ILE A 4 11.12 0.58 0.29
N PRO A 5 9.81 0.79 0.51
CA PRO A 5 8.79 -0.16 0.08
C PRO A 5 8.81 -0.31 -1.45
N GLN A 6 8.58 -1.53 -1.95
CA GLN A 6 8.49 -1.80 -3.39
C GLN A 6 7.45 -0.90 -4.08
N LEU A 7 6.32 -0.62 -3.40
CA LEU A 7 5.25 0.23 -3.92
C LEU A 7 5.68 1.69 -4.16
N ALA A 8 6.77 2.13 -3.53
CA ALA A 8 7.32 3.49 -3.72
C ALA A 8 8.39 3.55 -4.81
N LEU A 9 8.83 2.40 -5.35
CA LEU A 9 9.81 2.36 -6.44
C LEU A 9 9.10 2.63 -7.77
N PRO A 10 9.50 3.66 -8.55
CA PRO A 10 8.95 3.89 -9.88
C PRO A 10 9.29 2.70 -10.79
N GLU A 11 8.32 2.25 -11.60
CA GLU A 11 8.50 1.10 -12.50
C GLU A 11 9.67 1.29 -13.47
N CYS A 12 9.93 2.52 -13.91
CA CYS A 12 11.05 2.83 -14.78
C CYS A 12 11.62 4.21 -14.44
N ASN A 13 12.84 4.25 -13.89
CA ASN A 13 13.58 5.47 -13.66
C ASN A 13 15.05 5.28 -14.10
N PRO A 14 15.57 6.09 -15.03
CA PRO A 14 16.92 5.90 -15.57
C PRO A 14 18.04 6.17 -14.55
N LYS A 15 17.73 6.79 -13.40
CA LYS A 15 18.69 7.16 -12.35
C LYS A 15 18.58 6.32 -11.09
N VAL A 16 17.59 5.43 -10.98
CA VAL A 16 17.32 4.64 -9.78
C VAL A 16 17.12 3.18 -10.17
N CYS A 17 17.88 2.29 -9.54
CA CYS A 17 17.74 0.86 -9.69
C CYS A 17 17.29 0.24 -8.37
N GLY A 18 16.24 -0.57 -8.40
CA GLY A 18 15.80 -1.36 -7.26
C GLY A 18 16.67 -2.60 -7.11
N VAL A 19 17.19 -2.85 -5.91
CA VAL A 19 17.88 -4.09 -5.55
C VAL A 19 17.06 -4.78 -4.45
N PRO A 20 16.72 -6.07 -4.60
CA PRO A 20 15.91 -6.77 -3.61
C PRO A 20 16.64 -6.87 -2.27
N LEU A 21 15.92 -6.59 -1.17
CA LEU A 21 16.39 -6.86 0.17
C LEU A 21 16.16 -8.35 0.47
N ILE A 22 17.22 -9.15 0.41
CA ILE A 22 17.14 -10.61 0.60
C ILE A 22 17.06 -10.95 2.10
N GLU A 23 17.87 -10.26 2.92
CA GLU A 23 17.89 -10.43 4.37
C GLU A 23 17.93 -9.08 5.10
N PRO A 24 17.05 -8.86 6.10
CA PRO A 24 15.92 -9.72 6.47
C PRO A 24 14.79 -9.63 5.44
N GLN A 25 14.00 -10.70 5.29
CA GLN A 25 12.73 -10.60 4.57
C GLN A 25 11.77 -9.68 5.35
N LEU A 26 11.35 -8.58 4.73
CA LEU A 26 10.54 -7.55 5.39
C LEU A 26 9.18 -7.40 4.73
N TRP A 27 8.14 -7.83 5.44
CA TRP A 27 6.74 -7.72 5.03
C TRP A 27 6.11 -6.47 5.66
N ARG A 28 5.30 -5.74 4.90
CA ARG A 28 4.55 -4.57 5.40
C ARG A 28 3.08 -4.76 5.11
N THR A 29 2.24 -4.58 6.13
CA THR A 29 0.79 -4.59 5.99
C THR A 29 0.31 -3.18 5.65
N LEU A 30 -0.38 -3.04 4.53
CA LEU A 30 -1.12 -1.83 4.18
C LEU A 30 -2.60 -2.06 4.52
N GLY A 31 -3.24 -1.09 5.18
CA GLY A 31 -4.63 -1.23 5.60
C GLY A 31 -5.38 0.08 5.66
N LEU A 32 -6.70 -0.01 5.76
CA LEU A 32 -7.59 1.14 5.94
C LEU A 32 -7.90 1.31 7.43
N ILE A 33 -7.75 2.53 7.94
CA ILE A 33 -8.04 2.86 9.34
C ILE A 33 -9.32 3.68 9.40
N GLN A 34 -10.25 3.27 10.27
CA GLN A 34 -11.49 3.99 10.57
C GLN A 34 -11.64 4.08 12.08
N LYS A 35 -12.00 5.27 12.59
CA LYS A 35 -12.37 5.41 13.99
C LYS A 35 -13.65 4.59 14.24
N ARG A 36 -13.61 3.70 15.24
CA ARG A 36 -14.68 2.71 15.53
C ARG A 36 -16.09 3.31 15.51
N GLU A 37 -16.28 4.43 16.18
CA GLU A 37 -17.60 5.09 16.33
C GLU A 37 -17.93 6.09 15.20
N ARG A 38 -17.11 6.16 14.14
CA ARG A 38 -17.34 7.09 13.03
C ARG A 38 -18.08 6.39 11.90
N VAL A 39 -19.30 6.85 11.65
CA VAL A 39 -20.05 6.50 10.44
C VAL A 39 -19.42 7.20 9.24
N LEU A 40 -19.15 6.45 8.18
CA LEU A 40 -18.66 7.00 6.93
C LEU A 40 -19.80 7.65 6.14
N SER A 41 -19.51 8.75 5.45
CA SER A 41 -20.44 9.26 4.46
C SER A 41 -20.61 8.24 3.32
N PRO A 42 -21.73 8.28 2.57
CA PRO A 42 -21.94 7.33 1.47
C PRO A 42 -20.77 7.27 0.47
N VAL A 43 -20.16 8.42 0.15
CA VAL A 43 -19.01 8.51 -0.76
C VAL A 43 -17.76 7.86 -0.16
N ALA A 44 -17.50 8.06 1.14
CA ALA A 44 -16.35 7.45 1.81
C ALA A 44 -16.53 5.93 1.94
N GLU A 45 -17.74 5.45 2.23
CA GLU A 45 -18.05 4.02 2.27
C GLU A 45 -17.86 3.37 0.90
N TYR A 46 -18.35 4.03 -0.16
CA TYR A 46 -18.14 3.58 -1.53
C TYR A 46 -16.65 3.46 -1.87
N LEU A 47 -15.84 4.47 -1.53
CA LEU A 47 -14.40 4.45 -1.77
C LEU A 47 -13.72 3.33 -0.98
N LYS A 48 -14.07 3.14 0.31
CA LYS A 48 -13.55 2.04 1.13
C LYS A 48 -13.81 0.69 0.44
N ASN A 49 -15.04 0.45 0.01
CA ASN A 49 -15.42 -0.81 -0.65
C ASN A 49 -14.71 -0.99 -1.99
N ARG A 50 -14.53 0.09 -2.77
CA ARG A 50 -13.74 0.05 -4.01
C ARG A 50 -12.28 -0.33 -3.74
N LEU A 51 -11.65 0.27 -2.73
CA LEU A 51 -10.25 -0.01 -2.37
C LEU A 51 -10.07 -1.44 -1.89
N LEU A 52 -10.98 -1.95 -1.06
CA LEU A 52 -10.97 -3.34 -0.60
C LEU A 52 -11.15 -4.31 -1.78
N ASN A 53 -12.12 -4.10 -2.65
CA ASN A 53 -12.34 -4.99 -3.81
C ASN A 53 -11.14 -5.03 -4.77
N LEU A 54 -10.40 -3.93 -4.89
CA LEU A 54 -9.20 -3.87 -5.75
C LEU A 54 -7.99 -4.59 -5.16
N HIS A 55 -7.91 -4.76 -3.83
CA HIS A 55 -6.68 -5.21 -3.15
C HIS A 55 -6.86 -6.42 -2.21
N VAL A 56 -8.06 -6.98 -2.06
CA VAL A 56 -8.33 -8.15 -1.19
C VAL A 56 -7.79 -9.48 -1.78
N ASN A 57 -7.34 -9.50 -3.04
CA ASN A 57 -6.90 -10.73 -3.74
C ASN A 57 -5.41 -10.72 -4.16
N HIS A 58 -4.56 -9.91 -3.55
CA HIS A 58 -3.10 -9.91 -3.78
C HIS A 58 -2.34 -10.25 -2.51
#